data_AF-A0A8J8G701-F1
#
_entry.id   AF-A0A8J8G701-F1
#
_cell.length_a   1.000
_cell.length_b   1.000
_cell.length_c   1.000
_cell.angle_alpha   90.00
_cell.angle_beta   90.00
_cell.angle_gamma   90.00
#
_symmetry.space_group_name_H-M   'P 1'
#
loop_
_entity.id
_entity.type
_entity.pdbx_description
1 polymer ?
#
loop_
_entity_poly.entity_id
_entity_poly.type
_entity_poly.pdbx_seq_one_letter_code
_entity_poly.pdbx_strand_id
1 'polypeptide(L)'
;MIKNSFFSLLMIGAFSCSKNDTENNLDAENYVAPKYDTLAIDSFSTGAISVDVAAQIRKSSVAYQDSITKVKVEAALAKKELEIKQKAENLEKEKLEAEKKKEKQKASTPKTE
;
A
#
# COMPACT_ATOMS: atom_id res chain seq x y z
N MET A 1 46.22 15.85 85.16
CA MET A 1 45.77 16.50 83.90
C MET A 1 45.25 15.54 82.82
N ILE A 2 45.37 14.21 82.96
CA ILE A 2 44.92 13.23 81.94
C ILE A 2 43.41 12.92 81.98
N LYS A 3 42.76 13.10 83.15
CA LYS A 3 41.33 12.77 83.34
C LYS A 3 40.37 13.68 82.54
N ASN A 4 40.73 14.95 82.33
CA ASN A 4 39.94 15.88 81.51
C ASN A 4 40.17 15.68 80.01
N SER A 5 41.29 15.06 79.60
CA SER A 5 41.60 14.78 78.19
C SER A 5 40.76 13.62 77.65
N PHE A 6 40.57 12.56 78.47
CA PHE A 6 39.70 11.44 78.11
C PHE A 6 38.23 11.84 77.94
N PHE A 7 37.74 12.76 78.77
CA PHE A 7 36.37 13.27 78.67
C PHE A 7 36.13 14.07 77.39
N SER A 8 37.13 14.84 76.94
CA SER A 8 37.07 15.57 75.68
C SER A 8 37.07 14.64 74.46
N LEU A 9 37.82 13.53 74.51
CA LEU A 9 37.88 12.54 73.43
C LEU A 9 36.58 11.74 73.29
N LEU A 10 35.90 11.46 74.42
CA LEU A 10 34.62 10.77 74.46
C LEU A 10 33.48 11.60 73.83
N MET A 11 33.49 12.93 74.03
CA MET A 11 32.49 13.82 73.45
C MET A 11 32.61 13.95 71.92
N ILE A 12 33.81 13.85 71.37
CA ILE A 12 34.04 13.91 69.91
C ILE A 12 33.51 12.63 69.23
N GLY A 13 33.61 11.46 69.89
CA GLY A 13 33.07 10.20 69.38
C GLY A 13 31.53 10.13 69.41
N ALA A 14 30.89 10.82 70.36
CA ALA A 14 29.43 10.82 70.51
C ALA A 14 28.68 11.63 69.41
N PHE A 15 29.36 12.56 68.74
CA PHE A 15 28.80 13.31 67.61
C PHE A 15 29.00 12.62 66.24
N SER A 16 29.74 11.50 66.17
CA SER A 16 30.03 10.81 64.91
C SER A 16 28.98 9.75 64.52
N CYS A 17 27.72 9.95 64.89
CA CYS A 17 26.61 9.13 64.39
C CYS A 17 25.43 10.03 64.00
N SER A 18 25.68 10.97 63.09
CA SER A 18 24.62 11.57 62.29
C SER A 18 24.20 10.55 61.25
N LYS A 19 23.00 10.03 61.42
CA LYS A 19 22.31 9.13 60.51
C LYS A 19 22.18 9.81 59.16
N ASN A 20 22.89 9.33 58.15
CA ASN A 20 22.67 9.71 56.75
C ASN A 20 21.42 8.98 56.26
N ASP A 21 20.25 9.35 56.79
CA ASP A 21 19.00 9.06 56.11
C ASP A 21 18.82 10.17 55.07
N THR A 22 18.92 9.80 53.80
CA THR A 22 18.35 10.43 52.58
C THR A 22 19.38 10.57 51.44
N GLU A 23 19.84 9.44 50.90
CA GLU A 23 20.32 9.37 49.50
C GLU A 23 19.38 8.47 48.67
N ASN A 24 18.08 8.76 48.70
CA ASN A 24 17.12 8.13 47.76
C ASN A 24 16.09 9.16 47.25
N ASN A 25 16.46 10.43 47.09
CA ASN A 25 15.57 11.46 46.53
C ASN A 25 16.26 12.36 45.48
N LEU A 26 17.18 11.79 44.71
CA LEU A 26 17.50 12.29 43.37
C LEU A 26 16.72 11.36 42.43
N ASP A 27 15.41 11.50 42.23
CA ASP A 27 14.85 12.42 41.25
C ASP A 27 13.31 12.49 41.40
N ALA A 28 12.73 12.11 42.55
CA ALA A 28 11.27 12.03 42.68
C ALA A 28 10.55 13.38 42.54
N GLU A 29 11.17 14.48 42.97
CA GLU A 29 10.61 15.84 42.79
C GLU A 29 10.86 16.44 41.39
N ASN A 30 11.85 15.94 40.65
CA ASN A 30 12.17 16.40 39.29
C ASN A 30 11.77 15.39 38.19
N TYR A 31 11.20 14.25 38.55
CA TYR A 31 10.66 13.26 37.62
C TYR A 31 9.36 13.78 37.03
N VAL A 32 9.48 14.63 36.01
CA VAL A 32 8.37 14.93 35.12
C VAL A 32 8.19 13.71 34.23
N ALA A 33 7.19 12.88 34.55
CA ALA A 33 6.80 11.80 33.67
C ALA A 33 6.60 12.37 32.26
N PRO A 34 7.31 11.85 31.23
CA PRO A 34 7.13 12.33 29.87
C PRO A 34 5.66 12.20 29.49
N LYS A 35 5.05 13.34 29.16
CA LYS A 35 3.64 13.40 28.79
C LYS A 35 3.51 12.84 27.37
N TYR A 36 3.32 11.53 27.28
CA TYR A 36 3.07 10.87 26.01
C TYR A 36 1.66 11.21 25.54
N ASP A 37 1.53 11.57 24.28
CA ASP A 37 0.24 11.66 23.64
C ASP A 37 -0.33 10.24 23.51
N THR A 38 -1.40 9.95 24.26
CA THR A 38 -2.11 8.66 24.20
C THR A 38 -3.20 8.66 23.13
N LEU A 39 -3.34 9.75 22.37
CA LEU A 39 -4.24 9.75 21.22
C LEU A 39 -3.70 8.78 20.18
N ALA A 40 -4.50 7.76 19.88
CA ALA A 40 -4.19 6.82 18.81
C ALA A 40 -4.27 7.56 17.47
N ILE A 41 -3.12 8.02 16.98
CA ILE A 41 -2.97 8.45 15.60
C ILE A 41 -2.81 7.18 14.78
N ASP A 42 -3.88 6.83 14.07
CA ASP A 42 -3.84 5.73 13.11
C ASP A 42 -2.89 6.08 11.96
N SER A 43 -2.01 5.14 11.62
CA SER A 43 -1.07 5.23 10.50
C SER A 43 -1.76 5.38 9.14
N PHE A 44 -3.09 5.24 9.07
CA PHE A 44 -3.90 5.48 7.88
C PHE A 44 -4.53 6.88 7.80
N SER A 45 -4.29 7.74 8.80
CA SER A 45 -4.84 9.09 8.81
C SER A 45 -4.18 10.02 7.78
N THR A 46 -4.88 11.10 7.41
CA THR A 46 -4.36 12.07 6.44
C THR A 46 -3.12 12.75 7.03
N GLY A 47 -1.96 12.60 6.36
CA GLY A 47 -0.68 13.11 6.84
C GLY A 47 0.21 12.09 7.54
N ALA A 48 -0.25 10.86 7.75
CA ALA A 48 0.56 9.78 8.34
C ALA A 48 1.64 9.22 7.38
N ILE A 49 1.53 9.52 6.08
CA ILE A 49 2.50 9.11 5.05
C ILE A 49 3.46 10.24 4.70
N SER A 50 4.72 9.89 4.40
CA SER A 50 5.69 10.86 3.91
C SER A 50 5.33 11.35 2.50
N VAL A 51 5.83 12.53 2.15
CA VAL A 51 5.60 13.16 0.83
C VAL A 51 6.07 12.24 -0.31
N ASP A 52 7.20 11.55 -0.12
CA ASP A 52 7.76 10.64 -1.13
C ASP A 52 6.88 9.41 -1.33
N VAL A 53 6.38 8.82 -0.23
CA VAL A 53 5.45 7.69 -0.29
C VAL A 53 4.15 8.12 -0.97
N ALA A 54 3.61 9.29 -0.62
CA ALA A 54 2.43 9.83 -1.28
C ALA A 54 2.65 10.01 -2.79
N ALA A 55 3.82 10.52 -3.20
CA ALA A 55 4.17 10.69 -4.60
C ALA A 55 4.30 9.35 -5.34
N GLN A 56 4.88 8.33 -4.70
CA GLN A 56 5.01 6.99 -5.26
C GLN A 56 3.63 6.33 -5.46
N ILE A 57 2.73 6.44 -4.47
CA ILE A 57 1.35 5.94 -4.56
C ILE A 57 0.61 6.60 -5.72
N ARG A 58 0.78 7.92 -5.91
CA ARG A 58 0.14 8.64 -7.03
C ARG A 58 0.65 8.14 -8.38
N LYS A 59 1.97 7.97 -8.54
CA LYS A 59 2.57 7.44 -9.77
C LYS A 59 2.09 6.02 -10.06
N SER A 60 2.06 5.14 -9.07
CA SER A 60 1.61 3.76 -9.25
C SER A 60 0.12 3.67 -9.59
N SER A 61 -0.72 4.52 -8.99
CA SER A 61 -2.15 4.59 -9.29
C SER A 61 -2.42 5.00 -10.73
N VAL A 62 -1.72 6.02 -11.24
CA VAL A 62 -1.83 6.45 -12.64
C VAL A 62 -1.37 5.34 -13.58
N ALA A 63 -0.21 4.73 -13.33
CA ALA A 63 0.30 3.64 -14.16
C ALA A 63 -0.66 2.44 -14.20
N TYR A 64 -1.32 2.12 -13.08
CA TYR A 64 -2.32 1.05 -13.02
C TYR A 64 -3.57 1.39 -13.86
N GLN A 65 -4.08 2.61 -13.77
CA GLN A 65 -5.21 3.06 -14.58
C GLN A 65 -4.88 3.03 -16.07
N ASP A 66 -3.69 3.47 -16.46
CA ASP A 66 -3.19 3.41 -17.84
C ASP A 66 -3.06 1.96 -18.33
N SER A 67 -2.64 1.04 -17.47
CA SER A 67 -2.58 -0.38 -17.80
C SER A 67 -3.99 -0.94 -18.09
N ILE A 68 -4.97 -0.62 -17.24
CA ILE A 68 -6.36 -1.05 -17.45
C ILE A 68 -6.93 -0.49 -18.76
N THR A 69 -6.66 0.79 -19.06
CA THR A 69 -7.18 1.41 -20.28
C THR A 69 -6.57 0.77 -21.51
N LYS A 70 -5.26 0.49 -21.52
CA LYS A 70 -4.58 -0.23 -22.61
C LYS A 70 -5.21 -1.60 -22.85
N VAL A 71 -5.37 -2.41 -21.80
CA VAL A 71 -5.99 -3.74 -21.91
C VAL A 71 -7.42 -3.66 -22.46
N LYS A 72 -8.22 -2.66 -22.02
CA LYS A 72 -9.58 -2.46 -22.54
C LYS A 72 -9.59 -2.09 -24.03
N VAL A 73 -8.66 -1.23 -24.46
CA VAL A 73 -8.54 -0.83 -25.87
C VAL A 73 -8.13 -2.01 -26.73
N GLU A 74 -7.11 -2.77 -26.32
CA GLU A 74 -6.67 -3.97 -27.03
C GLU A 74 -7.78 -5.02 -27.15
N ALA A 75 -8.52 -5.27 -26.06
CA ALA A 75 -9.66 -6.18 -26.09
C ALA A 75 -10.77 -5.70 -27.05
N ALA A 76 -11.02 -4.39 -27.13
CA ALA A 76 -12.01 -3.83 -28.04
C ALA A 76 -11.55 -3.95 -29.52
N LEU A 77 -10.27 -3.74 -29.79
CA LEU A 77 -9.70 -3.90 -31.13
C LEU A 77 -9.75 -5.36 -31.59
N ALA A 78 -9.34 -6.31 -30.73
CA ALA A 78 -9.39 -7.73 -31.03
C ALA A 78 -10.83 -8.19 -31.35
N LYS A 79 -11.84 -7.70 -30.62
CA LYS A 79 -13.25 -7.98 -30.92
C LYS A 79 -13.67 -7.46 -32.29
N LYS A 80 -13.31 -6.21 -32.63
CA LYS A 80 -13.62 -5.63 -33.94
C LYS A 80 -12.95 -6.39 -35.08
N GLU A 81 -11.70 -6.80 -34.94
CA GLU A 81 -11.01 -7.61 -35.94
C GLU A 81 -11.70 -8.96 -36.15
N LEU A 82 -12.16 -9.59 -35.07
CA LEU A 82 -12.87 -10.86 -35.13
C LEU A 82 -14.22 -10.70 -35.83
N GLU A 83 -14.98 -9.64 -35.52
CA GLU A 83 -16.23 -9.32 -36.21
C GLU A 83 -16.02 -9.05 -37.71
N ILE A 84 -14.96 -8.34 -38.08
CA ILE A 84 -14.62 -8.07 -39.48
C ILE A 84 -14.29 -9.38 -40.21
N LYS A 85 -13.46 -10.25 -39.62
CA LYS A 85 -13.11 -11.55 -40.19
C LYS A 85 -14.34 -12.44 -40.37
N GLN A 86 -15.23 -12.50 -39.37
CA GLN A 86 -16.47 -13.25 -39.47
C GLN A 86 -17.40 -12.72 -40.56
N LYS A 87 -17.55 -11.39 -40.67
CA LYS A 87 -18.35 -10.78 -41.74
C LYS A 87 -17.76 -11.08 -43.12
N ALA A 88 -16.43 -11.03 -43.27
CA ALA A 88 -15.77 -11.37 -44.52
C ALA A 88 -15.98 -12.84 -44.90
N GLU A 89 -15.81 -13.77 -43.96
CA GLU A 89 -16.01 -15.21 -44.19
C GLU A 89 -17.46 -15.54 -44.57
N ASN A 90 -18.44 -14.92 -43.90
CA ASN A 90 -19.85 -15.11 -44.22
C ASN A 90 -20.20 -14.58 -45.62
N LEU A 91 -19.68 -13.40 -45.99
CA LEU A 91 -19.88 -12.85 -47.34
C LEU A 91 -19.23 -13.73 -48.43
N GLU A 92 -18.07 -14.33 -48.15
CA GLU A 92 -17.41 -15.23 -49.08
C GLU A 92 -18.20 -16.54 -49.26
N LYS A 93 -18.70 -17.12 -48.16
CA LYS A 93 -19.59 -18.29 -48.20
C LYS A 93 -20.88 -18.01 -48.95
N GLU A 94 -21.52 -16.87 -48.73
CA GLU A 94 -22.73 -16.47 -49.47
C GLU A 94 -22.48 -16.31 -50.97
N LYS A 95 -21.34 -15.73 -51.37
CA LYS A 95 -20.96 -15.61 -52.79
C LYS A 95 -20.73 -16.97 -53.44
N LEU A 96 -20.02 -17.87 -52.77
CA LEU A 96 -19.77 -19.25 -53.23
C LEU A 96 -21.08 -20.06 -53.35
N GLU A 97 -22.00 -19.91 -52.41
CA GLU A 97 -23.32 -20.56 -52.50
C GLU A 97 -24.17 -20.00 -53.63
N ALA A 98 -24.13 -18.69 -53.86
CA ALA A 98 -24.84 -18.04 -54.95
C ALA A 98 -24.31 -18.47 -56.32
N GLU A 99 -22.99 -18.62 -56.50
CA GLU A 99 -22.40 -19.17 -57.72
C GLU A 99 -22.78 -20.64 -57.95
N LYS A 100 -22.70 -21.48 -56.92
CA LYS A 100 -23.10 -22.90 -57.01
C LYS A 100 -24.59 -23.06 -57.36
N LYS A 101 -25.46 -22.17 -56.88
CA LYS A 101 -26.89 -22.17 -57.26
C LYS A 101 -27.10 -21.72 -58.71
N LYS A 102 -26.31 -20.77 -59.21
CA LYS A 102 -26.36 -20.32 -60.61
C LYS A 102 -25.83 -21.36 -61.60
N GLU A 103 -24.78 -22.11 -61.24
CA GLU A 103 -24.30 -23.24 -62.06
C GLU A 103 -25.30 -24.39 -62.12
N LYS A 104 -25.95 -24.73 -60.99
CA LYS A 104 -27.00 -25.76 -60.96
C LYS A 104 -28.23 -25.39 -61.79
N GLN A 105 -28.59 -24.11 -61.87
CA GLN A 105 -29.70 -23.65 -62.73
C GLN A 105 -29.35 -23.63 -64.23
N LYS A 106 -28.07 -23.42 -64.60
CA LYS A 106 -27.63 -23.52 -66.01
C LYS A 106 -27.52 -24.97 -66.50
N ALA A 107 -27.30 -25.93 -65.62
CA ALA A 107 -27.27 -27.35 -65.96
C ALA A 107 -28.66 -27.99 -66.15
N SER A 108 -29.75 -27.31 -65.75
CA SER A 108 -31.12 -27.83 -65.79
C SER A 108 -32.02 -27.21 -66.86
N THR A 109 -31.51 -26.41 -67.79
CA THR A 109 -32.28 -26.07 -69.01
C THR A 109 -32.34 -27.29 -69.92
N PRO A 110 -33.53 -27.90 -70.14
CA PRO A 110 -33.67 -29.03 -71.03
C PRO A 110 -33.42 -28.57 -72.47
N LYS A 111 -32.57 -29.28 -73.19
CA LYS A 111 -32.56 -29.20 -74.66
C LYS A 111 -33.87 -29.85 -75.14
N THR A 112 -34.84 -29.03 -75.50
CA THR A 112 -36.01 -29.43 -76.28
C THR A 112 -35.71 -29.18 -77.75
N GLU A 113 -35.85 -30.28 -78.53
CA GLU A 113 -36.03 -30.41 -79.99
C GLU A 113 -34.95 -29.86 -80.95
#